data_AF-A0A1E5V3C4-F1
#
_entry.id   AF-A0A1E5V3C4-F1
#
_cell.length_a   1.000
_cell.length_b   1.000
_cell.length_c   1.000
_cell.angle_alpha   90.00
_cell.angle_beta   90.00
_cell.angle_gamma   90.00
#
_symmetry.space_group_name_H-M   'P 1'
#
loop_
_entity.id
_entity.type
_entity.pdbx_description
1 polymer ?
#
loop_
_entity_poly.entity_id
_entity_poly.type
_entity_poly.pdbx_seq_one_letter_code
_entity_poly.pdbx_strand_id
1 'polypeptide(L)'
;MDWPLRLRIGIGAAKGLAYLHHTCNPRVLHRNISSKCILLDDDYEPKISDFGLARLMNPIDTHLSTFVNGEFGDLGYVAPEYARTLMATPKGDVYSFGVVLLELVTGEKPTHVSMAPENFRGNLVEWINYLSNNALLQDAIDKSLTGKDTDGELMQFLKVACSCTLATPKERPTMFEAYQLLRAIGERYHFTAYDDLVLPPLNSDGDGVTLDELIVAK
;
A
#
# COMPACT_ATOMS: atom_id res chain seq x y z
N MET A 1 9.12 -13.05 -12.83
CA MET A 1 7.68 -12.99 -12.50
C MET A 1 7.00 -12.20 -13.58
N ASP A 2 6.01 -12.78 -14.23
CA ASP A 2 5.22 -12.14 -15.28
C ASP A 2 4.20 -11.15 -14.70
N TRP A 3 3.56 -10.36 -15.56
CA TRP A 3 2.68 -9.29 -15.14
C TRP A 3 1.45 -9.75 -14.32
N PRO A 4 0.68 -10.77 -14.74
CA PRO A 4 -0.51 -11.20 -14.00
C PRO A 4 -0.21 -11.58 -12.55
N LEU A 5 0.93 -12.24 -12.31
CA LEU A 5 1.35 -12.62 -10.98
C LEU A 5 1.75 -11.40 -10.12
N ARG A 6 2.49 -10.43 -10.68
CA ARG A 6 2.82 -9.18 -9.97
C ARG A 6 1.56 -8.39 -9.61
N LEU A 7 0.59 -8.35 -10.51
CA LEU A 7 -0.70 -7.69 -10.27
C LEU A 7 -1.50 -8.40 -9.16
N ARG A 8 -1.57 -9.74 -9.16
CA ARG A 8 -2.21 -10.55 -8.10
C ARG A 8 -1.60 -10.26 -6.74
N ILE A 9 -0.27 -10.19 -6.64
CA ILE A 9 0.45 -9.86 -5.40
C ILE A 9 0.06 -8.45 -4.91
N GLY A 10 0.09 -7.46 -5.80
CA GLY A 10 -0.32 -6.09 -5.45
C GLY A 10 -1.76 -6.01 -4.96
N ILE A 11 -2.70 -6.68 -5.63
CA ILE A 11 -4.11 -6.72 -5.26
C ILE A 11 -4.30 -7.41 -3.90
N GLY A 12 -3.72 -8.59 -3.70
CA GLY A 12 -3.89 -9.34 -2.46
C GLY A 12 -3.23 -8.65 -1.25
N ALA A 13 -2.07 -8.03 -1.43
CA ALA A 13 -1.44 -7.21 -0.39
C ALA A 13 -2.30 -5.97 -0.05
N ALA A 14 -2.85 -5.28 -1.06
CA ALA A 14 -3.78 -4.17 -0.83
C ALA A 14 -5.03 -4.63 -0.07
N LYS A 15 -5.59 -5.78 -0.43
CA LYS A 15 -6.74 -6.39 0.25
C LYS A 15 -6.44 -6.65 1.73
N GLY A 16 -5.33 -7.31 2.04
CA GLY A 16 -4.93 -7.59 3.41
C GLY A 16 -4.76 -6.31 4.23
N LEU A 17 -4.10 -5.30 3.67
CA LEU A 17 -3.86 -4.04 4.37
C LEU A 17 -5.13 -3.18 4.49
N ALA A 18 -6.04 -3.25 3.50
CA ALA A 18 -7.36 -2.64 3.59
C ALA A 18 -8.20 -3.28 4.71
N TYR A 19 -8.14 -4.61 4.87
CA TYR A 19 -8.78 -5.30 5.99
C TYR A 19 -8.28 -4.79 7.35
N LEU A 20 -6.96 -4.66 7.52
CA LEU A 20 -6.35 -4.15 8.75
C LEU A 20 -6.80 -2.72 9.09
N HIS A 21 -6.91 -1.84 8.08
CA HIS A 21 -7.23 -0.43 8.28
C HIS A 21 -8.73 -0.15 8.40
N HIS A 22 -9.57 -0.91 7.71
CA HIS A 22 -10.98 -0.56 7.51
C HIS A 22 -11.97 -1.56 8.09
N THR A 23 -11.57 -2.82 8.30
CA THR A 23 -12.46 -3.90 8.77
C THR A 23 -12.16 -4.29 10.21
N CYS A 24 -10.88 -4.33 10.62
CA CYS A 24 -10.51 -4.60 12.00
C CYS A 24 -11.02 -3.50 12.96
N ASN A 25 -11.58 -3.91 14.10
CA ASN A 25 -11.97 -3.04 15.20
C ASN A 25 -11.40 -3.57 16.53
N PRO A 26 -10.41 -2.91 17.14
CA PRO A 26 -9.76 -1.65 16.72
C PRO A 26 -8.93 -1.81 15.42
N ARG A 27 -8.74 -0.69 14.70
CA ARG A 27 -7.95 -0.66 13.45
C ARG A 27 -6.49 -1.02 13.74
N VAL A 28 -5.83 -1.69 12.81
CA VAL A 28 -4.43 -2.13 12.96
C VAL A 28 -3.54 -1.32 12.02
N LEU A 29 -2.54 -0.62 12.57
CA LEU A 29 -1.43 -0.06 11.78
C LEU A 29 -0.28 -1.06 11.75
N HIS A 30 0.22 -1.37 10.56
CA HIS A 30 1.32 -2.33 10.39
C HIS A 30 2.68 -1.70 10.70
N ARG A 31 2.94 -0.49 10.20
CA ARG A 31 4.14 0.35 10.42
C ARG A 31 5.46 -0.20 9.87
N ASN A 32 5.46 -1.42 9.32
CA ASN A 32 6.60 -2.06 8.67
C ASN A 32 6.24 -2.72 7.33
N ILE A 33 5.43 -2.06 6.48
CA ILE A 33 5.14 -2.65 5.16
C ILE A 33 6.39 -2.56 4.28
N SER A 34 6.81 -3.69 3.73
CA SER A 34 7.88 -3.81 2.74
C SER A 34 7.70 -5.08 1.92
N SER A 35 8.45 -5.26 0.83
CA SER A 35 8.45 -6.52 0.07
C SER A 35 8.91 -7.73 0.88
N LYS A 36 9.73 -7.54 1.93
CA LYS A 36 10.15 -8.61 2.86
C LYS A 36 9.01 -9.12 3.75
N CYS A 37 8.01 -8.28 3.97
CA CYS A 37 6.88 -8.56 4.87
C CYS A 37 5.69 -9.16 4.11
N ILE A 38 5.74 -9.23 2.78
CA ILE A 38 4.70 -9.84 1.93
C ILE A 38 5.22 -11.20 1.47
N LEU A 39 4.82 -12.24 2.18
CA LEU A 39 5.18 -13.62 1.86
C LEU A 39 4.24 -14.18 0.80
N LEU A 40 4.70 -15.14 0.02
CA LEU A 40 3.89 -15.86 -0.96
C LEU A 40 3.76 -17.30 -0.51
N ASP A 41 2.54 -17.84 -0.51
CA ASP A 41 2.32 -19.28 -0.30
C ASP A 41 2.53 -20.08 -1.60
N ASP A 42 2.27 -21.39 -1.55
CA ASP A 42 2.49 -22.31 -2.68
C ASP A 42 1.63 -21.97 -3.91
N ASP A 43 0.52 -21.26 -3.72
CA ASP A 43 -0.37 -20.76 -4.78
C ASP A 43 -0.04 -19.33 -5.23
N TYR A 44 1.05 -18.77 -4.71
CA TYR A 44 1.47 -17.39 -4.84
C TYR A 44 0.44 -16.36 -4.33
N GLU A 45 -0.39 -16.73 -3.35
CA GLU A 45 -1.24 -15.78 -2.66
C GLU A 45 -0.41 -14.97 -1.64
N PRO A 46 -0.47 -13.62 -1.69
CA PRO A 46 0.30 -12.79 -0.78
C PRO A 46 -0.28 -12.83 0.65
N LYS A 47 0.59 -12.97 1.65
CA LYS A 47 0.29 -12.92 3.08
C LYS A 47 1.12 -11.83 3.74
N ILE A 48 0.46 -10.92 4.44
CA ILE A 48 1.14 -9.89 5.25
C ILE A 48 1.69 -10.55 6.51
N SER A 49 2.94 -10.25 6.85
CA SER A 49 3.69 -10.79 7.98
C SER A 49 4.47 -9.67 8.70
N ASP A 50 5.16 -10.03 9.78
CA ASP A 50 6.00 -9.10 10.56
C ASP A 50 5.26 -7.94 11.25
N PHE A 51 4.28 -8.31 12.07
CA PHE A 51 3.49 -7.39 12.90
C PHE A 51 4.24 -6.90 14.16
N GLY A 52 5.58 -7.05 14.25
CA GLY A 52 6.34 -6.67 15.45
C GLY A 52 6.24 -5.17 15.79
N LEU A 53 6.11 -4.32 14.76
CA LEU A 53 5.87 -2.89 14.90
C LEU A 53 4.38 -2.52 14.89
N ALA A 54 3.47 -3.48 14.68
CA ALA A 54 2.06 -3.18 14.53
C ALA A 54 1.43 -2.65 15.81
N ARG A 55 0.41 -1.79 15.68
CA ARG A 55 -0.29 -1.18 16.82
C ARG A 55 -1.79 -1.07 16.54
N LEU A 56 -2.58 -1.21 17.60
CA LEU A 56 -4.02 -0.98 17.56
C LEU A 56 -4.30 0.52 17.70
N MET A 57 -5.13 1.08 16.83
CA MET A 57 -5.65 2.44 16.94
C MET A 57 -6.99 2.42 17.65
N ASN A 58 -7.21 3.33 18.60
CA ASN A 58 -8.56 3.51 19.11
C ASN A 58 -9.47 3.98 17.95
N PRO A 59 -10.75 3.57 17.91
CA PRO A 59 -11.65 3.91 16.80
C PRO A 59 -11.84 5.41 16.57
N ILE A 60 -11.61 6.24 17.59
CA ILE A 60 -11.77 7.70 17.57
C ILE A 60 -10.47 8.40 17.09
N ASP A 61 -9.33 7.72 17.15
CA ASP A 61 -8.04 8.30 16.83
C ASP A 61 -7.82 8.33 15.30
N THR A 62 -7.40 9.49 14.79
CA THR A 62 -6.99 9.63 13.38
C THR A 62 -5.51 9.30 13.17
N HIS A 63 -4.75 9.18 14.26
CA HIS A 63 -3.31 8.94 14.29
C HIS A 63 -2.93 8.30 15.63
N LEU A 64 -1.83 7.54 15.66
CA LEU A 64 -1.25 7.11 16.94
C LEU A 64 -0.24 8.14 17.41
N SER A 65 -0.57 8.83 18.50
CA SER A 65 0.33 9.72 19.26
C SER A 65 1.37 8.95 20.08
N THR A 66 1.85 7.81 19.57
CA THR A 66 2.91 7.07 20.24
C THR A 66 4.26 7.61 19.78
N PHE A 67 5.03 8.19 20.71
CA PHE A 67 6.48 8.31 20.54
C PHE A 67 7.01 6.92 20.23
N VAL A 68 7.34 6.69 18.97
CA VAL A 68 8.05 5.50 18.53
C VAL A 68 9.52 5.78 18.80
N ASN A 69 10.29 4.80 19.31
CA ASN A 69 11.73 4.92 19.60
C ASN A 69 12.60 5.11 18.33
N GLY A 70 12.13 5.80 17.30
CA GLY A 70 12.79 5.95 16.00
C GLY A 70 12.67 4.72 15.08
N GLU A 71 12.05 3.64 15.54
CA GLU A 71 11.86 2.40 14.76
C GLU A 71 10.67 2.54 13.80
N PHE A 72 10.92 3.11 12.62
CA PHE A 72 9.97 3.10 11.51
C PHE A 72 10.53 2.29 10.37
N GLY A 73 9.80 1.22 10.01
CA GLY A 73 9.89 0.55 8.74
C GLY A 73 11.27 0.02 8.33
N ASP A 74 11.32 -0.49 7.11
CA ASP A 74 12.56 -0.81 6.41
C ASP A 74 13.04 0.41 5.59
N LEU A 75 14.34 0.49 5.34
CA LEU A 75 14.95 1.62 4.63
C LEU A 75 14.37 1.73 3.21
N GLY A 76 13.94 2.93 2.83
CA GLY A 76 13.29 3.21 1.54
C GLY A 76 11.77 3.10 1.55
N TYR A 77 11.15 2.58 2.62
CA TYR A 77 9.69 2.46 2.76
C TYR A 77 9.09 3.48 3.73
N VAL A 78 9.93 4.18 4.51
CA VAL A 78 9.50 5.10 5.55
C VAL A 78 8.89 6.35 4.93
N ALA A 79 7.64 6.63 5.29
CA ALA A 79 6.93 7.82 4.82
C ALA A 79 7.66 9.11 5.26
N PRO A 80 7.84 10.10 4.36
CA PRO A 80 8.69 11.26 4.62
C PRO A 80 8.21 12.12 5.81
N GLU A 81 6.92 12.11 6.11
CA GLU A 81 6.37 12.85 7.25
C GLU A 81 6.78 12.28 8.61
N TYR A 82 7.16 10.99 8.71
CA TYR A 82 7.52 10.35 9.97
C TYR A 82 8.78 10.98 10.58
N ALA A 83 9.72 11.45 9.75
CA ALA A 83 10.90 12.17 10.22
C ALA A 83 10.56 13.49 10.96
N ARG A 84 9.38 14.08 10.67
CA ARG A 84 8.94 15.34 11.26
C ARG A 84 7.93 15.15 12.38
N THR A 85 6.97 14.24 12.20
CA THR A 85 5.84 14.09 13.13
C THR A 85 6.09 13.04 14.19
N LEU A 86 6.92 12.03 13.91
CA LEU A 86 7.06 10.80 14.70
C LEU A 86 5.71 10.10 14.97
N MET A 87 4.69 10.39 14.16
CA MET A 87 3.32 9.89 14.34
C MET A 87 2.98 8.86 13.26
N ALA A 88 2.68 7.65 13.69
CA ALA A 88 2.18 6.61 12.81
C ALA A 88 0.72 6.86 12.42
N THR A 89 0.42 6.66 11.14
CA THR A 89 -0.92 6.87 10.57
C THR A 89 -1.19 5.79 9.52
N PRO A 90 -2.47 5.51 9.19
CA PRO A 90 -2.81 4.64 8.06
C PRO A 90 -2.15 5.09 6.75
N LYS A 91 -1.94 6.41 6.57
CA LYS A 91 -1.33 6.98 5.36
C LYS A 91 0.16 6.68 5.24
N GLY A 92 0.86 6.38 6.33
CA GLY A 92 2.25 5.93 6.24
C GLY A 92 2.34 4.48 5.75
N ASP A 93 1.45 3.60 6.20
CA ASP A 93 1.30 2.24 5.65
C ASP A 93 0.97 2.29 4.14
N VAL A 94 0.10 3.23 3.72
CA VAL A 94 -0.19 3.48 2.28
C VAL A 94 1.06 3.86 1.51
N TYR A 95 1.91 4.74 2.06
CA TYR A 95 3.16 5.13 1.42
C TYR A 95 4.10 3.94 1.24
N SER A 96 4.33 3.19 2.31
CA SER A 96 5.16 1.99 2.28
C SER A 96 4.63 0.93 1.30
N PHE A 97 3.31 0.76 1.22
CA PHE A 97 2.66 -0.08 0.21
C PHE A 97 2.88 0.45 -1.21
N GLY A 98 2.80 1.76 -1.42
CA GLY A 98 3.11 2.39 -2.70
C GLY A 98 4.53 2.06 -3.19
N VAL A 99 5.51 2.01 -2.29
CA VAL A 99 6.88 1.58 -2.61
C VAL A 99 6.93 0.13 -3.08
N VAL A 100 6.17 -0.78 -2.45
CA VAL A 100 6.04 -2.17 -2.92
C VAL A 100 5.45 -2.24 -4.34
N LEU A 101 4.44 -1.42 -4.64
CA LEU A 101 3.90 -1.36 -6.00
C LEU A 101 4.94 -0.85 -7.00
N LEU A 102 5.77 0.12 -6.61
CA LEU A 102 6.88 0.58 -7.45
C LEU A 102 7.88 -0.55 -7.71
N GLU A 103 8.27 -1.32 -6.69
CA GLU A 103 9.14 -2.51 -6.88
C GLU A 103 8.52 -3.50 -7.88
N LEU A 104 7.22 -3.79 -7.74
CA LEU A 104 6.52 -4.73 -8.62
C LEU A 104 6.52 -4.27 -10.08
N VAL A 105 6.25 -2.99 -10.36
CA VAL A 105 6.13 -2.49 -11.74
C VAL A 105 7.47 -2.15 -12.40
N THR A 106 8.47 -1.75 -11.61
CA THR A 106 9.79 -1.34 -12.12
C THR A 106 10.84 -2.46 -12.08
N GLY A 107 10.67 -3.44 -11.17
CA GLY A 107 11.72 -4.42 -10.86
C GLY A 107 12.90 -3.84 -10.07
N GLU A 108 12.83 -2.59 -9.64
CA GLU A 108 13.91 -1.87 -8.96
C GLU A 108 13.83 -1.99 -7.44
N LYS A 109 14.95 -1.75 -6.76
CA LYS A 109 14.99 -1.77 -5.30
C LYS A 109 14.66 -0.39 -4.72
N PRO A 110 14.01 -0.32 -3.54
CA PRO A 110 13.63 0.95 -2.92
C PRO A 110 14.81 1.90 -2.68
N THR A 111 15.98 1.36 -2.33
CA THR A 111 17.18 2.14 -1.99
C THR A 111 18.21 2.22 -3.12
N HIS A 112 17.97 1.54 -4.25
CA HIS A 112 18.90 1.53 -5.37
C HIS A 112 18.16 1.23 -6.68
N VAL A 113 18.24 2.17 -7.60
CA VAL A 113 17.62 2.07 -8.92
C VAL A 113 18.70 1.85 -9.97
N SER A 114 18.72 0.66 -10.58
CA SER A 114 19.69 0.27 -11.60
C SER A 114 19.48 0.99 -12.94
N MET A 115 18.24 1.36 -13.25
CA MET A 115 17.87 2.12 -14.45
C MET A 115 18.10 3.63 -14.34
N ALA A 116 18.42 4.15 -13.14
CA ALA A 116 18.72 5.56 -12.97
C ALA A 116 20.11 5.91 -13.51
N PRO A 117 20.36 7.18 -13.89
CA PRO A 117 21.71 7.64 -14.25
C PRO A 117 22.75 7.33 -13.16
N GLU A 118 24.00 7.05 -13.53
CA GLU A 118 25.07 6.63 -12.57
C GLU A 118 25.32 7.64 -11.43
N ASN A 119 25.04 8.92 -11.66
CA ASN A 119 25.18 10.00 -10.68
C ASN A 119 23.93 10.19 -9.81
N PHE A 120 22.85 9.46 -10.06
CA PHE A 120 21.68 9.46 -9.21
C PHE A 120 22.02 8.82 -7.86
N ARG A 121 21.59 9.47 -6.78
CA ARG A 121 21.86 9.07 -5.39
C ARG A 121 20.58 9.01 -4.55
N GLY A 122 19.43 9.15 -5.20
CA GLY A 122 18.13 9.11 -4.54
C GLY A 122 17.58 7.70 -4.40
N ASN A 123 16.45 7.59 -3.71
CA ASN A 123 15.66 6.38 -3.61
C ASN A 123 14.71 6.20 -4.80
N LEU A 124 14.00 5.07 -4.84
CA LEU A 124 13.07 4.71 -5.91
C LEU A 124 11.95 5.76 -6.10
N VAL A 125 11.37 6.28 -5.01
CA VAL A 125 10.31 7.30 -5.08
C VAL A 125 10.84 8.61 -5.66
N GLU A 126 12.06 9.01 -5.28
CA GLU A 126 12.72 10.20 -5.85
C GLU A 126 12.99 10.06 -7.35
N TRP A 127 13.37 8.87 -7.80
CA TRP A 127 13.56 8.59 -9.23
C TRP A 127 12.24 8.65 -10.01
N ILE A 128 11.17 8.06 -9.46
CA ILE A 128 9.83 8.12 -10.04
C ILE A 128 9.33 9.57 -10.13
N ASN A 129 9.54 10.37 -9.09
CA ASN A 129 9.20 11.79 -9.11
C ASN A 129 10.00 12.55 -10.18
N TYR A 130 11.31 12.24 -10.33
CA TYR A 130 12.12 12.81 -11.40
C TYR A 130 11.55 12.46 -12.79
N LEU A 131 11.26 11.19 -13.05
CA LEU A 131 10.69 10.77 -14.34
C LEU A 131 9.33 11.42 -14.60
N SER A 132 8.45 11.47 -13.59
CA SER A 132 7.14 12.10 -13.68
C SER A 132 7.25 13.59 -14.04
N ASN A 133 8.16 14.33 -13.40
CA ASN A 133 8.39 15.75 -13.67
C ASN A 133 8.97 16.04 -15.05
N ASN A 134 9.58 15.04 -15.70
CA ASN A 134 10.15 15.15 -17.04
C ASN A 134 9.30 14.47 -18.12
N ALA A 135 8.07 14.04 -17.80
CA ALA A 135 7.19 13.29 -18.71
C ALA A 135 7.82 11.99 -19.27
N LEU A 136 8.62 11.32 -18.45
CA LEU A 136 9.32 10.07 -18.74
C LEU A 136 8.82 8.90 -17.88
N LEU A 137 7.64 9.01 -17.28
CA LEU A 137 7.16 8.04 -16.28
C LEU A 137 7.05 6.61 -16.82
N GLN A 138 6.68 6.45 -18.10
CA GLN A 138 6.64 5.15 -18.77
C GLN A 138 8.01 4.45 -18.83
N ASP A 139 9.12 5.19 -18.77
CA ASP A 139 10.47 4.65 -18.83
C ASP A 139 10.85 3.91 -17.54
N ALA A 140 10.06 4.07 -16.47
CA ALA A 140 10.21 3.33 -15.22
C ALA A 140 9.78 1.87 -15.31
N ILE A 141 8.93 1.52 -16.28
CA ILE A 141 8.30 0.19 -16.37
C ILE A 141 9.35 -0.86 -16.74
N ASP A 142 9.35 -1.97 -16.01
CA ASP A 142 10.20 -3.13 -16.29
C ASP A 142 9.96 -3.62 -17.73
N LYS A 143 11.00 -3.54 -18.56
CA LYS A 143 10.95 -3.91 -19.98
C LYS A 143 10.64 -5.39 -20.22
N SER A 144 10.77 -6.24 -19.19
CA SER A 144 10.34 -7.64 -19.28
C SER A 144 8.82 -7.82 -19.17
N LEU A 145 8.10 -6.80 -18.72
CA LEU A 145 6.63 -6.80 -18.60
C LEU A 145 5.92 -6.24 -19.82
N THR A 146 6.62 -5.49 -20.67
CA THR A 146 6.03 -4.86 -21.85
C THR A 146 5.70 -5.91 -22.90
N GLY A 147 4.49 -5.84 -23.43
CA GLY A 147 3.93 -6.84 -24.33
C GLY A 147 2.64 -6.36 -24.96
N LYS A 148 2.15 -7.08 -25.98
CA LYS A 148 0.84 -6.76 -26.57
C LYS A 148 -0.22 -6.96 -25.48
N ASP A 149 -0.91 -5.87 -25.13
CA ASP A 149 -2.12 -5.81 -24.27
C ASP A 149 -1.93 -5.58 -22.75
N THR A 150 -0.71 -5.30 -22.25
CA THR A 150 -0.47 -4.99 -20.81
C THR A 150 -0.09 -3.54 -20.52
N ASP A 151 0.34 -2.76 -21.52
CA ASP A 151 0.86 -1.39 -21.33
C ASP A 151 -0.10 -0.46 -20.59
N GLY A 152 -1.40 -0.53 -20.92
CA GLY A 152 -2.43 0.25 -20.24
C GLY A 152 -2.59 -0.10 -18.76
N GLU A 153 -2.49 -1.39 -18.41
CA GLU A 153 -2.57 -1.86 -17.03
C GLU A 153 -1.33 -1.48 -16.23
N LEU A 154 -0.14 -1.65 -16.82
CA LEU A 154 1.14 -1.26 -16.24
C LEU A 154 1.15 0.23 -15.92
N MET A 155 0.69 1.06 -16.86
CA MET A 155 0.64 2.50 -16.65
C MET A 155 -0.38 2.89 -15.58
N GLN A 156 -1.54 2.23 -15.53
CA GLN A 156 -2.54 2.51 -14.50
C GLN A 156 -2.06 2.07 -13.12
N PHE A 157 -1.39 0.92 -13.02
CA PHE A 157 -0.80 0.42 -11.78
C PHE A 157 0.31 1.34 -11.27
N LEU A 158 1.18 1.81 -12.18
CA LEU A 158 2.21 2.80 -11.86
C LEU A 158 1.61 4.11 -11.34
N LYS A 159 0.49 4.58 -11.92
CA LYS A 159 -0.23 5.75 -11.41
C LYS A 159 -0.76 5.53 -9.99
N VAL A 160 -1.35 4.36 -9.70
CA VAL A 160 -1.80 4.02 -8.35
C VAL A 160 -0.62 4.03 -7.36
N ALA A 161 0.52 3.45 -7.75
CA ALA A 161 1.74 3.47 -6.97
C ALA A 161 2.20 4.91 -6.66
N CYS A 162 2.27 5.78 -7.68
CA CYS A 162 2.61 7.20 -7.53
C CYS A 162 1.66 7.93 -6.59
N SER A 163 0.34 7.68 -6.68
CA SER A 163 -0.65 8.28 -5.78
C SER A 163 -0.45 7.82 -4.33
N CYS A 164 -0.06 6.58 -4.10
CA CYS A 164 0.25 6.06 -2.76
C CYS A 164 1.52 6.70 -2.17
N THR A 165 2.51 7.04 -3.01
CA THR A 165 3.80 7.60 -2.56
C THR A 165 3.86 9.14 -2.55
N LEU A 166 2.73 9.84 -2.63
CA LEU A 166 2.70 11.30 -2.57
C LEU A 166 3.31 11.82 -1.25
N ALA A 167 4.05 12.92 -1.30
CA ALA A 167 4.67 13.51 -0.11
C ALA A 167 3.62 13.98 0.91
N THR A 168 2.48 14.47 0.43
CA THR A 168 1.38 14.94 1.28
C THR A 168 0.47 13.77 1.68
N PRO A 169 0.38 13.38 2.98
CA PRO A 169 -0.35 12.18 3.38
C PRO A 169 -1.85 12.22 3.09
N LYS A 170 -2.46 13.41 3.16
CA LYS A 170 -3.89 13.61 2.87
C LYS A 170 -4.27 13.42 1.40
N GLU A 171 -3.30 13.47 0.49
CA GLU A 171 -3.51 13.31 -0.96
C GLU A 171 -3.37 11.85 -1.41
N ARG A 172 -2.77 11.00 -0.57
CA ARG A 172 -2.70 9.56 -0.81
C ARG A 172 -4.11 8.96 -0.74
N PRO A 173 -4.44 7.90 -1.50
CA PRO A 173 -5.67 7.15 -1.31
C PRO A 173 -5.70 6.48 0.08
N THR A 174 -6.87 6.02 0.50
CA THR A 174 -7.01 5.02 1.55
C THR A 174 -6.59 3.66 1.02
N MET A 175 -6.31 2.69 1.90
CA MET A 175 -5.99 1.34 1.45
C MET A 175 -7.16 0.65 0.78
N PHE A 176 -8.39 0.96 1.20
CA PHE A 176 -9.58 0.51 0.48
C PHE A 176 -9.66 1.08 -0.94
N GLU A 177 -9.46 2.38 -1.13
CA GLU A 177 -9.45 2.98 -2.48
C GLU A 177 -8.32 2.41 -3.36
N ALA A 178 -7.12 2.23 -2.80
CA ALA A 178 -6.00 1.61 -3.50
C ALA A 178 -6.34 0.16 -3.92
N TYR A 179 -6.94 -0.63 -3.02
CA TYR A 179 -7.42 -1.98 -3.34
C TYR A 179 -8.44 -1.97 -4.48
N GLN A 180 -9.43 -1.07 -4.45
CA GLN A 180 -10.45 -1.00 -5.50
C GLN A 180 -9.85 -0.61 -6.86
N LEU A 181 -8.92 0.35 -6.88
CA LEU A 181 -8.22 0.74 -8.11
C LEU A 181 -7.39 -0.40 -8.68
N LEU A 182 -6.66 -1.13 -7.84
CA LEU A 182 -5.86 -2.29 -8.29
C LEU A 182 -6.75 -3.44 -8.76
N ARG A 183 -7.85 -3.73 -8.05
CA ARG A 183 -8.84 -4.73 -8.44
C ARG A 183 -9.44 -4.43 -9.80
N ALA A 184 -9.74 -3.16 -10.09
CA ALA A 184 -10.27 -2.72 -11.39
C ALA A 184 -9.27 -2.99 -12.53
N ILE A 185 -7.96 -2.81 -12.29
CA ILE A 185 -6.91 -3.17 -13.27
C ILE A 185 -6.90 -4.69 -13.51
N GLY A 186 -7.14 -5.48 -12.46
CA GLY A 186 -7.12 -6.94 -12.50
C GLY A 186 -8.36 -7.64 -13.03
N GLU A 187 -9.41 -6.91 -13.44
CA GLU A 187 -10.74 -7.47 -13.75
C GLU A 187 -10.70 -8.63 -14.75
N ARG A 188 -9.86 -8.53 -15.79
CA ARG A 188 -9.76 -9.55 -16.84
C ARG A 188 -9.13 -10.88 -16.41
N TYR A 189 -8.42 -10.88 -15.28
CA TYR A 189 -7.70 -12.07 -14.80
C TYR A 189 -8.53 -12.94 -13.88
N HIS A 190 -9.71 -12.47 -13.46
CA HIS A 190 -10.63 -13.21 -12.59
C HIS A 190 -9.96 -13.79 -11.34
N PHE A 191 -9.04 -13.04 -10.72
CA PHE A 191 -8.46 -13.42 -9.43
C PHE A 191 -9.59 -13.73 -8.45
N THR A 192 -9.52 -14.89 -7.80
CA THR A 192 -10.66 -15.49 -7.09
C THR A 192 -11.31 -14.52 -6.09
N ALA A 193 -12.56 -14.16 -6.34
CA ALA A 193 -13.32 -13.14 -5.62
C ALA A 193 -13.96 -13.62 -4.31
N TYR A 194 -13.51 -14.74 -3.74
CA TYR A 194 -14.23 -15.44 -2.67
C TYR A 194 -14.38 -14.66 -1.34
N ASP A 195 -13.72 -13.51 -1.18
CA ASP A 195 -13.85 -12.65 -0.01
C ASP A 195 -13.70 -11.16 -0.39
N ASP A 196 -14.55 -10.63 -1.28
CA ASP A 196 -14.57 -9.17 -1.46
C ASP A 196 -14.86 -8.49 -0.11
N LEU A 197 -14.06 -7.49 0.25
CA LEU A 197 -14.26 -6.72 1.48
C LEU A 197 -15.59 -5.95 1.41
N VAL A 198 -16.62 -6.49 2.03
CA VAL A 198 -17.90 -5.77 2.23
C VAL A 198 -17.73 -4.84 3.42
N LEU A 199 -17.54 -3.55 3.18
CA LEU A 199 -17.53 -2.56 4.25
C LEU A 199 -18.96 -2.23 4.71
N PRO A 200 -19.21 -2.07 6.01
CA PRO A 200 -20.42 -1.41 6.47
C PRO A 200 -20.44 0.06 5.95
N PRO A 201 -21.63 0.63 5.70
CA PRO A 201 -21.74 1.97 5.14
C PRO A 201 -21.01 3.00 6.00
N LEU A 202 -20.30 3.92 5.34
CA LEU A 202 -19.74 5.11 5.99
C LEU A 202 -20.90 5.96 6.50
N ASN A 203 -21.19 5.88 7.80
CA ASN A 203 -22.16 6.76 8.44
C ASN A 203 -21.64 8.20 8.37
N SER A 204 -22.19 8.97 7.43
CA SER A 204 -22.18 10.43 7.46
C SER A 204 -23.26 10.90 8.43
N ASP A 205 -22.83 11.55 9.50
CA ASP A 205 -23.55 12.46 10.40
C ASP A 205 -24.86 12.00 11.05
N GLY A 206 -24.86 12.04 12.39
CA GLY A 206 -26.01 12.50 13.18
C GLY A 206 -27.04 11.46 13.61
N ASP A 207 -27.19 11.34 14.92
CA ASP A 207 -28.31 10.78 15.68
C ASP A 207 -28.49 9.26 15.76
N GLY A 208 -27.93 8.72 16.85
CA GLY A 208 -28.69 8.01 17.88
C GLY A 208 -29.37 6.69 17.49
N VAL A 209 -28.67 5.57 17.72
CA VAL A 209 -29.33 4.34 18.17
C VAL A 209 -28.50 3.65 19.27
N THR A 210 -29.26 3.29 20.29
CA THR A 210 -29.03 2.67 21.59
C THR A 210 -27.95 1.58 21.70
N LEU A 211 -27.19 1.70 22.78
CA LEU A 211 -26.32 0.69 23.36
C LEU A 211 -27.17 -0.41 24.02
N ASP A 212 -27.31 -1.56 23.37
CA ASP A 212 -27.88 -2.82 23.87
C ASP A 212 -27.34 -3.91 22.89
N GLU A 213 -26.67 -5.00 23.23
CA GLU A 213 -26.43 -5.76 24.46
C GLU A 213 -25.05 -6.43 24.33
N LEU A 214 -24.19 -6.34 25.35
CA LEU A 214 -23.04 -7.23 25.49
C LEU A 214 -23.29 -8.06 26.77
N ILE A 215 -24.19 -9.04 26.64
CA ILE A 215 -24.37 -10.08 27.64
C ILE A 215 -23.47 -11.26 27.26
N VAL A 216 -22.37 -11.35 28.01
CA VAL A 216 -21.78 -12.55 28.63
C VAL A 216 -21.67 -13.84 27.81
N ALA A 217 -20.43 -14.31 27.65
CA ALA A 217 -20.10 -15.72 27.89
C ALA A 217 -18.82 -15.82 28.74
N LYS A 218 -18.92 -16.67 29.77
CA LYS A 218 -17.99 -16.90 30.87
C LYS A 218 -16.65 -17.49 30.47
#